data_AF-A0A8B9ISS6-F1
#
_entry.id   AF-A0A8B9ISS6-F1
#
_cell.length_a   1.000
_cell.length_b   1.000
_cell.length_c   1.000
_cell.angle_alpha   90.00
_cell.angle_beta   90.00
_cell.angle_gamma   90.00
#
_symmetry.space_group_name_H-M   'P 1'
#
loop_
_entity.id
_entity.type
_entity.pdbx_description
1 polymer ?
#
loop_
_entity_poly.entity_id
_entity_poly.type
_entity_poly.pdbx_seq_one_letter_code
_entity_poly.pdbx_strand_id
1 'polypeptide(L)'
;MTPQHPISQRTPMSAEYKDKALRKCCEDGMKENPMGHSCEHRSTYIQDGDACVRAFLDCCAHIRTIRNQKQRLLQLELARSK
;
A
#
# COMPACT_ATOMS: atom_id res chain seq x y z
N MET A 1 -18.81 7.35 11.79
CA MET A 1 -18.16 6.30 12.58
C MET A 1 -17.48 5.34 11.61
N THR A 2 -16.30 5.70 11.10
CA THR A 2 -15.49 4.80 10.27
C THR A 2 -14.96 3.69 11.17
N PRO A 3 -15.11 2.40 10.80
CA PRO A 3 -14.48 1.33 11.58
C PRO A 3 -12.98 1.52 11.48
N GLN A 4 -12.38 1.91 12.60
CA GLN A 4 -10.95 1.89 12.82
C GLN A 4 -10.55 0.41 12.82
N HIS A 5 -10.28 -0.15 11.63
CA HIS A 5 -9.74 -1.50 11.54
C HIS A 5 -8.37 -1.51 12.21
N PRO A 6 -8.15 -2.35 13.24
CA PRO A 6 -6.85 -2.50 13.84
C PRO A 6 -5.92 -3.08 12.77
N ILE A 7 -4.80 -2.41 12.54
CA ILE A 7 -3.67 -2.85 11.70
C ILE A 7 -3.18 -4.23 12.14
N SER A 8 -3.83 -5.28 11.64
CA SER A 8 -3.39 -6.66 11.77
C SER A 8 -2.29 -6.88 10.73
N GLN A 9 -1.05 -7.00 11.19
CA GLN A 9 0.10 -7.35 10.34
C GLN A 9 -0.01 -8.78 9.72
N ARG A 10 -1.11 -9.51 9.96
CA ARG A 10 -1.27 -10.91 9.56
C ARG A 10 -2.07 -11.10 8.27
N THR A 11 -2.89 -10.12 7.88
CA THR A 11 -3.69 -10.21 6.64
C THR A 11 -3.24 -9.12 5.68
N PRO A 12 -2.74 -9.47 4.48
CA PRO A 12 -2.42 -8.46 3.47
C PRO A 12 -3.70 -7.72 3.10
N MET A 13 -3.64 -6.39 2.95
CA MET A 13 -4.80 -5.56 2.57
C MET A 13 -5.47 -6.05 1.27
N SER A 14 -4.75 -6.74 0.40
CA SER A 14 -5.32 -7.40 -0.78
C SER A 14 -6.35 -8.48 -0.47
N ALA A 15 -6.25 -9.16 0.68
CA ALA A 15 -7.19 -10.20 1.09
C ALA A 15 -8.60 -9.65 1.38
N GLU A 16 -8.76 -8.33 1.58
CA GLU A 16 -10.07 -7.69 1.77
C GLU A 16 -10.91 -7.67 0.49
N TYR A 17 -10.28 -7.72 -0.69
CA TYR A 17 -10.96 -7.78 -1.97
C TYR A 17 -11.38 -9.22 -2.28
N LYS A 18 -12.70 -9.50 -2.25
CA LYS A 18 -13.26 -10.81 -2.66
C LYS A 18 -13.08 -11.08 -4.15
N ASP A 19 -13.23 -10.03 -4.97
CA ASP A 19 -13.00 -10.09 -6.41
C ASP A 19 -11.51 -10.26 -6.73
N LYS A 20 -11.19 -11.24 -7.59
CA LYS A 20 -9.81 -11.58 -7.92
C LYS A 20 -9.12 -10.50 -8.75
N ALA A 21 -9.83 -9.80 -9.63
CA ALA A 21 -9.28 -8.71 -10.42
C ALA A 21 -8.92 -7.52 -9.52
N LEU A 22 -9.82 -7.13 -8.62
CA LEU A 22 -9.56 -6.06 -7.65
C LEU A 22 -8.43 -6.42 -6.68
N ARG A 23 -8.35 -7.68 -6.25
CA ARG A 23 -7.22 -8.17 -5.45
C ARG A 23 -5.89 -7.99 -6.17
N LYS A 24 -5.82 -8.35 -7.45
CA LYS A 24 -4.63 -8.14 -8.27
C LYS A 24 -4.28 -6.65 -8.40
N CYS A 25 -5.27 -5.77 -8.59
CA CYS A 25 -5.05 -4.33 -8.63
C CYS A 25 -4.44 -3.79 -7.33
N CYS A 26 -4.93 -4.25 -6.19
CA CYS A 26 -4.37 -3.93 -4.88
C CYS A 26 -2.92 -4.43 -4.74
N GLU A 27 -2.65 -5.69 -5.13
CA GLU A 27 -1.29 -6.27 -5.12
C GLU A 27 -0.33 -5.48 -6.00
N ASP A 28 -0.77 -5.07 -7.20
CA ASP A 28 -0.02 -4.21 -8.11
C ASP A 28 0.26 -2.83 -7.47
N GLY A 29 -0.70 -2.28 -6.71
CA GLY A 29 -0.53 -1.07 -5.90
C GLY A 29 0.57 -1.19 -4.85
N MET A 30 0.69 -2.36 -4.21
CA MET A 30 1.63 -2.61 -3.12
C MET A 30 3.09 -2.84 -3.58
N LYS A 31 3.33 -3.10 -4.87
CA LYS A 31 4.68 -3.33 -5.41
C LYS A 31 5.62 -2.16 -5.12
N GLU A 32 6.90 -2.45 -4.97
CA GLU A 32 7.92 -1.41 -4.85
C GLU A 32 7.99 -0.58 -6.14
N ASN A 33 8.26 0.70 -5.98
CA ASN A 33 8.45 1.62 -7.09
C ASN A 33 9.84 2.25 -6.98
N PRO A 34 10.88 1.64 -7.57
CA PRO A 34 12.25 2.15 -7.52
C PRO A 34 12.39 3.57 -8.10
N MET A 35 11.51 3.97 -9.01
CA MET A 35 11.51 5.29 -9.63
C MET A 35 10.91 6.39 -8.74
N GLY A 36 10.36 6.07 -7.56
CA GLY A 36 9.90 7.06 -6.60
C GLY A 36 8.58 7.78 -6.93
N HIS A 37 7.95 7.52 -8.08
CA HIS A 37 6.62 8.07 -8.42
C HIS A 37 5.55 7.83 -7.33
N SER A 38 4.62 8.78 -7.23
CA SER A 38 3.50 8.71 -6.31
C SER A 38 2.47 7.65 -6.71
N CYS A 39 1.55 7.31 -5.81
CA CYS A 39 0.48 6.35 -6.10
C CYS A 39 -0.45 6.89 -7.21
N GLU A 40 -0.75 8.18 -7.16
CA GLU A 40 -1.58 8.90 -8.13
C GLU A 40 -0.95 8.85 -9.51
N HIS A 41 0.35 9.18 -9.62
CA HIS A 41 1.08 9.08 -10.89
C HIS A 41 1.03 7.66 -11.44
N ARG A 42 1.32 6.64 -10.62
CA ARG A 42 1.28 5.24 -11.06
C ARG A 42 -0.12 4.80 -11.49
N SER A 43 -1.16 5.35 -10.87
CA SER A 43 -2.55 4.99 -11.18
C SER A 43 -3.01 5.47 -12.57
N THR A 44 -2.35 6.50 -13.13
CA THR A 44 -2.68 7.03 -14.46
C THR A 44 -2.47 6.04 -15.60
N TYR A 45 -1.68 4.97 -15.37
CA TYR A 45 -1.40 3.95 -16.38
C TYR A 45 -2.35 2.73 -16.28
N ILE A 46 -3.28 2.72 -15.33
CA ILE A 46 -4.22 1.61 -15.13
C ILE A 46 -5.38 1.75 -16.12
N GLN A 47 -5.62 0.70 -16.90
CA GLN A 47 -6.69 0.67 -17.91
C GLN A 47 -7.87 -0.22 -17.50
N ASP A 48 -7.75 -0.97 -16.39
CA ASP A 48 -8.75 -1.93 -15.90
C ASP A 48 -9.97 -1.28 -15.20
N GLY A 49 -10.18 0.02 -15.42
CA GLY A 49 -11.33 0.79 -14.95
C GLY A 49 -11.23 1.32 -13.51
N ASP A 50 -12.21 2.14 -13.14
CA ASP A 50 -12.20 2.94 -11.91
C ASP A 50 -12.17 2.10 -10.63
N ALA A 51 -12.75 0.89 -10.66
CA ALA A 51 -12.70 -0.01 -9.52
C ALA A 51 -11.26 -0.50 -9.25
N CYS A 52 -10.50 -0.79 -10.31
CA CYS A 52 -9.09 -1.18 -10.21
C CYS A 52 -8.22 -0.01 -9.75
N VAL A 53 -8.44 1.19 -10.31
CA VAL A 53 -7.74 2.42 -9.90
C VAL A 53 -7.90 2.68 -8.40
N ARG A 54 -9.13 2.58 -7.88
CA ARG A 54 -9.40 2.73 -6.44
C ARG A 54 -8.69 1.66 -5.61
N ALA A 55 -8.83 0.38 -5.97
CA ALA A 55 -8.17 -0.71 -5.25
C ALA A 55 -6.65 -0.57 -5.22
N PHE A 56 -6.06 -0.12 -6.35
CA PHE A 56 -4.64 0.17 -6.46
C PHE A 56 -4.21 1.31 -5.52
N LEU A 57 -4.94 2.44 -5.54
CA LEU A 57 -4.60 3.63 -4.76
C LEU A 57 -4.66 3.34 -3.25
N ASP A 58 -5.73 2.69 -2.79
CA ASP A 58 -5.92 2.33 -1.39
C ASP A 58 -4.75 1.50 -0.86
N CYS A 59 -4.39 0.44 -1.59
CA CYS A 59 -3.31 -0.45 -1.19
C CYS A 59 -1.91 0.17 -1.35
N CYS A 60 -1.72 1.01 -2.36
CA CYS A 60 -0.47 1.75 -2.55
C CYS A 60 -0.23 2.73 -1.38
N ALA A 61 -1.25 3.47 -0.95
CA ALA A 61 -1.14 4.39 0.18
C ALA A 61 -0.87 3.65 1.50
N HIS A 62 -1.54 2.51 1.70
CA HIS A 62 -1.34 1.67 2.89
C HIS A 62 0.10 1.15 3.00
N ILE A 63 0.65 0.53 1.95
CA ILE A 63 2.01 -0.01 2.02
C ILE A 63 3.06 1.09 2.18
N ARG A 64 2.83 2.29 1.61
CA ARG A 64 3.72 3.44 1.78
C ARG A 64 3.78 3.87 3.24
N THR A 65 2.64 3.90 3.93
CA THR A 65 2.57 4.22 5.36
C THR A 65 3.39 3.22 6.18
N ILE A 66 3.23 1.92 5.93
CA ILE A 66 3.98 0.86 6.62
C ILE A 66 5.49 0.97 6.32
N ARG A 67 5.87 1.15 5.06
CA ARG A 67 7.28 1.30 4.65
C ARG A 67 7.92 2.51 5.33
N ASN A 68 7.24 3.66 5.33
CA ASN A 68 7.74 4.88 5.97
C ASN A 68 7.90 4.71 7.48
N GLN A 69 6.93 4.07 8.15
CA GLN A 69 7.04 3.75 9.57
C GLN A 69 8.23 2.83 9.86
N LYS A 70 8.41 1.77 9.06
CA LYS A 70 9.56 0.86 9.19
C LYS A 70 10.89 1.59 8.99
N GLN A 71 11.00 2.46 7.98
CA GLN A 71 12.21 3.25 7.75
C GLN A 71 12.51 4.19 8.93
N ARG A 72 11.49 4.86 9.48
CA ARG A 72 11.66 5.72 10.66
C ARG A 72 12.13 4.93 11.88
N LEU A 73 11.57 3.74 12.12
CA LEU A 73 12.00 2.86 13.22
C LEU A 73 13.46 2.41 13.03
N LEU A 74 13.84 1.99 11.82
CA LEU A 74 15.23 1.63 11.52
C LEU A 74 16.20 2.79 11.76
N GLN A 75 15.83 4.01 11.36
CA GLN A 75 16.63 5.21 11.64
C GLN A 75 16.82 5.46 13.14
N LEU A 76 15.77 5.27 13.94
CA LEU A 76 15.84 5.42 15.40
C LEU A 76 16.74 4.38 16.07
N GLU A 77 16.66 3.12 15.64
CA GLU A 77 17.52 2.04 16.15
C GLU A 77 19.00 2.28 15.83
N LEU A 78 19.29 2.71 14.59
CA LEU A 78 20.64 3.07 14.16
C LEU A 78 21.19 4.26 14.98
N ALA A 79 20.34 5.24 15.31
CA ALA A 79 20.74 6.40 16.11
C ALA A 79 21.08 6.04 17.57
N ARG A 80 20.49 4.96 18.11
CA ARG A 80 20.71 4.50 19.50
C ARG A 80 21.93 3.62 19.69
N SER A 81 22.54 3.12 18.61
CA SER A 81 23.68 2.19 18.64
C SER A 81 25.02 2.88 18.94
N LYS A 82 25.04 3.90 19.82
CA LYS A 82 26.25 4.60 20.26
C LYS A 82 26.60 4.27 21.71
#